data_AF-A0AAP9H395-F1
#
_entry.id   AF-A0AAP9H395-F1
#
_cell.length_a   1.000
_cell.length_b   1.000
_cell.length_c   1.000
_cell.angle_alpha   90.00
_cell.angle_beta   90.00
_cell.angle_gamma   90.00
#
_symmetry.space_group_name_H-M   'P 1'
#
loop_
_entity.id
_entity.type
_entity.pdbx_description
1 polymer ?
#
loop_
_entity_poly.entity_id
_entity_poly.type
_entity_poly.pdbx_seq_one_letter_code
_entity_poly.pdbx_strand_id
1 'polypeptide(L)' 'MSHYVQGQNEDILKIVGRAVLTLHIHGETLSSDKVSSMIACYAEEEPVSDEENQRLYALAIQMLS' A
#
# COMPACT_ATOMS: atom_id res chain seq x y z
N MET A 1 19.86 12.81 -5.77
CA MET A 1 19.13 12.32 -4.58
C MET A 1 17.62 12.59 -4.60
N SER A 2 17.07 13.37 -5.54
CA SER A 2 15.62 13.65 -5.60
C SER A 2 14.80 12.56 -6.33
N HIS A 3 15.36 11.86 -7.32
CA HIS A 3 14.63 10.85 -8.10
C HIS A 3 14.25 9.59 -7.31
N TYR A 4 15.06 9.19 -6.32
CA TYR A 4 14.79 7.99 -5.50
C TYR A 4 13.56 8.20 -4.61
N VAL A 5 13.46 9.36 -3.97
CA VAL A 5 12.31 9.74 -3.13
C VAL A 5 11.03 9.87 -3.96
N GLN A 6 11.15 10.36 -5.20
CA GLN A 6 10.01 10.48 -6.11
C GLN A 6 9.50 9.11 -6.58
N GLY A 7 10.41 8.16 -6.87
CA GLY A 7 10.04 6.77 -7.19
C GLY A 7 9.33 6.07 -6.04
N GLN A 8 9.85 6.21 -4.81
CA GLN A 8 9.22 5.63 -3.62
C GLN A 8 7.80 6.17 -3.37
N ASN A 9 7.57 7.47 -3.56
CA ASN A 9 6.24 8.05 -3.42
C ASN A 9 5.26 7.53 -4.49
N GLU A 10 5.73 7.33 -5.73
CA GLU A 10 4.92 6.75 -6.79
C GLU A 10 4.53 5.30 -6.46
N ASP A 11 5.46 4.52 -5.92
CA ASP A 11 5.22 3.12 -5.57
C ASP A 11 4.26 2.99 -4.37
N ILE A 12 4.37 3.88 -3.38
CA ILE A 12 3.39 3.97 -2.29
C ILE A 12 2.00 4.31 -2.83
N LEU A 13 1.90 5.27 -3.76
CA LEU A 13 0.63 5.62 -4.39
C LEU A 13 0.04 4.46 -5.21
N LYS A 14 0.87 3.64 -5.87
CA LYS A 14 0.42 2.42 -6.55
C LYS A 14 -0.15 1.40 -5.57
N ILE A 15 0.49 1.20 -4.41
CA ILE A 15 0.00 0.31 -3.35
C ILE A 15 -1.36 0.77 -2.84
N VAL A 16 -1.48 2.04 -2.47
CA VAL A 16 -2.74 2.62 -1.98
C VAL A 16 -3.82 2.57 -3.06
N GLY A 17 -3.47 2.94 -4.29
CA GLY A 17 -4.38 2.90 -5.43
C GLY A 17 -4.90 1.49 -5.74
N ARG A 18 -4.03 0.48 -5.68
CA ARG A 18 -4.43 -0.93 -5.82
C ARG A 18 -5.43 -1.32 -4.74
N ALA A 19 -5.15 -1.03 -3.47
CA ALA A 19 -6.07 -1.35 -2.37
C ALA A 19 -7.45 -0.70 -2.52
N VAL A 20 -7.47 0.59 -2.86
CA VAL A 20 -8.71 1.34 -3.12
C VAL A 20 -9.49 0.74 -4.28
N LEU A 21 -8.83 0.46 -5.41
CA LEU A 21 -9.47 -0.13 -6.58
C LEU A 21 -10.02 -1.52 -6.29
N THR A 22 -9.26 -2.37 -5.57
CA THR A 22 -9.71 -3.70 -5.17
C THR A 22 -10.98 -3.62 -4.32
N LEU A 23 -10.99 -2.79 -3.27
CA LEU A 23 -12.18 -2.61 -2.44
C LEU A 23 -13.37 -2.10 -3.27
N HIS A 24 -13.14 -1.10 -4.11
CA HIS A 24 -14.19 -0.52 -4.95
C HIS A 24 -14.80 -1.54 -5.92
N ILE A 25 -13.98 -2.37 -6.59
CA ILE A 25 -14.44 -3.42 -7.52
C ILE A 25 -15.31 -4.45 -6.81
N HIS A 26 -15.01 -4.75 -5.54
CA HIS A 26 -15.79 -5.68 -4.73
C HIS A 26 -17.03 -5.04 -4.08
N GLY A 27 -17.30 -3.75 -4.33
CA GLY A 27 -18.43 -3.02 -3.75
C GLY A 27 -18.26 -2.71 -2.26
N GLU A 28 -17.04 -2.79 -1.74
CA GLU A 28 -16.74 -2.46 -0.35
C GLU A 28 -16.75 -0.94 -0.13
N THR A 29 -17.31 -0.49 0.99
CA THR A 29 -17.20 0.90 1.41
C THR A 29 -15.74 1.27 1.63
N LEU A 30 -15.30 2.38 1.02
CA LEU A 30 -13.95 2.90 1.21
C LEU A 30 -13.84 3.64 2.55
N SER A 31 -13.01 3.13 3.44
CA SER A 31 -12.57 3.81 4.65
C SER A 31 -11.06 3.64 4.82
N SER A 32 -10.40 4.56 5.53
CA SER A 32 -8.97 4.45 5.80
C SER A 32 -8.60 3.10 6.45
N ASP A 33 -9.39 2.67 7.45
CA ASP A 33 -9.17 1.39 8.14
C ASP A 33 -9.23 0.21 7.17
N LYS A 34 -10.23 0.16 6.27
CA LYS A 34 -10.36 -0.91 5.29
C LYS A 34 -9.24 -0.91 4.25
N VAL A 35 -8.84 0.27 3.78
CA VAL A 35 -7.71 0.39 2.84
C VAL A 35 -6.43 -0.08 3.53
N SER A 36 -6.21 0.32 4.78
CA SER A 36 -5.06 -0.12 5.59
C SER A 36 -5.05 -1.64 5.80
N SER A 37 -6.20 -2.24 6.14
CA SER A 37 -6.33 -3.70 6.24
C SER A 37 -6.05 -4.41 4.92
N MET A 38 -6.55 -3.89 3.80
CA MET A 38 -6.30 -4.47 2.47
C MET A 38 -4.81 -4.41 2.10
N ILE A 39 -4.12 -3.31 2.44
CA ILE A 39 -2.68 -3.18 2.23
C ILE A 39 -1.91 -4.19 3.09
N ALA A 40 -2.34 -4.40 4.34
CA ALA A 40 -1.73 -5.41 5.21
C ALA A 40 -1.84 -6.83 4.62
N CYS A 41 -2.97 -7.18 3.99
CA CYS A 41 -3.10 -8.46 3.27
C CYS A 41 -2.08 -8.59 2.13
N TYR A 42 -1.80 -7.52 1.38
CA TYR A 42 -0.77 -7.56 0.33
C TYR A 42 0.62 -7.81 0.90
N ALA A 43 0.94 -7.23 2.06
CA ALA A 43 2.21 -7.42 2.72
C ALA A 43 2.42 -8.87 3.21
N GLU A 44 1.34 -9.55 3.62
CA GLU A 44 1.36 -10.96 4.04
C GLU A 44 1.53 -11.93 2.87
N GLU A 45 1.11 -11.54 1.66
CA GLU A 45 1.24 -12.35 0.44
C GLU A 45 2.65 -12.29 -0.17
N GLU A 46 3.43 -11.27 0.15
CA GLU A 46 4.79 -11.09 -0.39
C GLU A 46 5.85 -11.87 0.42
N PRO A 47 6.91 -12.37 -0.24
CA PRO A 47 7.97 -13.10 0.43
C PRO A 47 8.70 -12.19 1.43
N VAL A 48 8.84 -12.66 2.67
CA VAL A 48 9.46 -11.94 3.79
C VAL A 48 10.90 -11.48 3.52
N SER A 49 11.59 -12.09 2.55
CA SER A 49 12.94 -11.68 2.14
C SER A 49 13.01 -10.34 1.41
N ASP A 50 11.87 -9.76 1.02
CA ASP A 50 11.80 -8.46 0.33
C ASP A 50 11.57 -7.31 1.32
N GLU A 51 12.63 -6.94 2.05
CA GLU A 51 12.59 -5.89 3.07
C GLU A 51 12.20 -4.51 2.52
N GLU A 52 12.50 -4.23 1.24
CA GLU A 52 12.15 -2.95 0.60
C GLU A 52 10.64 -2.87 0.37
N ASN A 53 10.02 -3.92 -0.17
CA ASN A 53 8.56 -3.96 -0.34
C ASN A 53 7.82 -3.94 1.00
N GLN A 54 8.29 -4.67 2.01
CA GLN A 54 7.72 -4.63 3.36
C GLN A 54 7.73 -3.21 3.94
N ARG A 55 8.82 -2.46 3.71
CA ARG A 55 8.91 -1.06 4.12
C ARG A 55 7.94 -0.17 3.35
N LEU A 56 7.74 -0.38 2.06
CA LEU A 56 6.78 0.38 1.24
C LEU A 56 5.34 0.16 1.71
N TYR A 57 4.95 -1.07 2.06
CA TYR A 57 3.64 -1.35 2.64
C TYR A 57 3.42 -0.66 3.99
N ALA A 58 4.42 -0.69 4.87
CA ALA A 58 4.34 0.00 6.16
C ALA A 58 4.17 1.53 6.00
N LEU A 59 4.91 2.13 5.05
CA LEU A 59 4.77 3.55 4.71
C LEU A 59 3.39 3.87 4.11
N ALA A 60 2.86 3.00 3.24
CA ALA A 60 1.54 3.17 2.66
C ALA A 60 0.44 3.17 3.74
N ILE A 61 0.50 2.28 4.72
CA ILE A 61 -0.41 2.25 5.88
C ILE A 61 -0.26 3.54 6.71
N GLN A 62 0.98 3.97 6.95
CA GLN A 62 1.22 5.19 7.73
C GLN A 62 0.64 6.46 7.08
N MET A 63 0.59 6.54 5.75
CA MET A 63 -0.02 7.69 5.05
C MET A 63 -1.54 7.76 5.18
N LEU A 64 -2.19 6.66 5.58
CA LEU A 64 -3.64 6.58 5.77
C LEU A 64 -4.06 6.91 7.22
N SER A 65 -3.10 7.03 8.14
CA SER A 65 -3.31 7.27 9.57
C SER A 65 -3.60 8.73 9.90
#